data_AF-A0A8F5BW30-F1
#
_entry.id   AF-A0A8F5BW30-F1
#
_cell.length_a   1.000
_cell.length_b   1.000
_cell.length_c   1.000
_cell.angle_alpha   90.00
_cell.angle_beta   90.00
_cell.angle_gamma   90.00
#
_symmetry.space_group_name_H-M   'P 1'
#
loop_
_entity.id
_entity.type
_entity.pdbx_description
1 polymer ?
#
loop_
_entity_poly.entity_id
_entity_poly.type
_entity_poly.pdbx_seq_one_letter_code
_entity_poly.pdbx_strand_id
1 'polypeptide(L)'
;MYYANSTNITSQQLIKVESIEQEVLLGDVNNTNVEMIIVVVKFSSNISWNEIFTNNSNYYKYDGYYIIYSETSFTYSKTIIVAYRDSTLIEITLNGYKASLSQMRELISKLAT
;
A
#
# COMPACT_ATOMS: atom_id res chain seq x y z
N MET A 1 33.03 -37.70 10.52
CA MET A 1 31.61 -37.44 10.25
C MET A 1 31.20 -36.27 11.14
N TYR A 2 30.88 -35.12 10.54
CA TYR A 2 30.36 -33.98 11.29
C TYR A 2 28.85 -33.90 11.06
N TYR A 3 28.08 -34.09 12.12
CA TYR A 3 26.67 -33.75 12.17
C TYR A 3 26.57 -32.23 12.28
N ALA A 4 26.07 -31.56 11.23
CA ALA A 4 25.68 -30.17 11.31
C ALA A 4 24.22 -30.11 11.75
N ASN A 5 24.03 -29.47 12.90
CA ASN A 5 22.77 -29.19 13.56
C ASN A 5 21.71 -28.68 12.59
N SER A 6 20.49 -29.16 12.82
CA SER A 6 19.21 -28.60 12.38
C SER A 6 19.25 -27.07 12.39
N THR A 7 19.58 -26.48 11.24
CA THR A 7 19.28 -25.09 10.97
C THR A 7 17.77 -24.99 10.94
N ASN A 8 17.22 -24.20 11.86
CA ASN A 8 15.87 -23.69 11.77
C ASN A 8 15.75 -23.00 10.41
N ILE A 9 15.23 -23.72 9.42
CA ILE A 9 14.80 -23.13 8.16
C ILE A 9 13.59 -22.30 8.54
N THR A 10 13.82 -21.02 8.84
CA THR A 10 12.74 -20.03 8.83
C THR A 10 12.14 -20.10 7.43
N SER A 11 10.99 -20.77 7.32
CA SER A 11 10.27 -20.86 6.06
C SER A 11 9.98 -19.44 5.63
N GLN A 12 10.60 -19.00 4.55
CA GLN A 12 10.22 -17.75 3.91
C GLN A 12 8.75 -17.94 3.52
N GLN A 13 7.85 -17.20 4.18
CA GLN A 13 6.42 -17.33 3.93
C GLN A 13 6.22 -17.06 2.43
N LEU A 14 5.84 -18.08 1.66
CA LEU A 14 5.65 -17.96 0.22
C LEU A 14 4.44 -17.05 -0.01
N ILE A 15 4.71 -15.77 -0.24
CA ILE A 15 3.71 -14.79 -0.62
C ILE A 15 3.24 -15.15 -2.03
N LYS A 16 2.03 -15.68 -2.15
CA LYS A 16 1.43 -16.05 -3.44
C LYS A 16 0.33 -15.06 -3.78
N VAL A 17 0.53 -14.33 -4.87
CA VAL A 17 -0.48 -13.44 -5.45
C VAL A 17 -1.59 -14.27 -6.08
N GLU A 18 -2.83 -13.94 -5.75
CA GLU A 18 -4.04 -14.54 -6.31
C GLU A 18 -4.61 -13.68 -7.44
N SER A 19 -4.73 -12.37 -7.23
CA SER A 19 -5.18 -11.44 -8.26
C SER A 19 -4.52 -10.07 -8.13
N ILE A 20 -4.46 -9.36 -9.27
CA ILE A 20 -4.09 -7.95 -9.37
C ILE A 20 -5.19 -7.28 -10.19
N GLU A 21 -5.84 -6.29 -9.59
CA GLU A 21 -6.82 -5.43 -10.25
C GLU A 21 -6.22 -4.02 -10.31
N GLN A 22 -6.37 -3.34 -11.46
CA GLN A 22 -5.87 -1.99 -11.64
C GLN A 22 -6.95 -1.10 -12.27
N GLU A 23 -7.12 0.09 -11.71
CA GLU A 23 -7.96 1.14 -12.24
C GLU A 23 -7.15 2.43 -12.40
N VAL A 24 -7.41 3.17 -13.48
CA VAL A 24 -6.77 4.46 -13.77
C VAL A 24 -7.85 5.50 -14.01
N LEU A 25 -7.79 6.58 -13.25
CA LEU A 25 -8.71 7.72 -13.32
C LEU A 25 -7.92 8.98 -13.66
N LEU A 26 -8.39 9.72 -14.65
CA LEU A 26 -7.81 10.99 -15.06
C LEU A 26 -8.74 12.12 -14.63
N GLY A 27 -8.17 13.19 -14.07
CA GLY A 27 -8.94 14.35 -13.64
C GLY A 27 -8.13 15.63 -13.70
N ASP A 28 -8.82 16.76 -13.56
CA ASP A 28 -8.21 18.07 -13.36
C ASP A 28 -8.43 18.50 -11.91
N VAL A 29 -7.35 18.88 -11.23
CA VAL A 29 -7.40 19.48 -9.89
C VAL A 29 -6.65 20.80 -9.94
N ASN A 30 -7.40 21.92 -9.89
CA ASN A 30 -6.84 23.26 -9.95
C ASN A 30 -5.97 23.52 -11.20
N ASN A 31 -6.45 23.17 -12.38
CA ASN A 31 -5.73 23.27 -13.67
C ASN A 31 -4.47 22.39 -13.76
N THR A 32 -4.39 21.36 -12.92
CA THR A 32 -3.33 20.36 -12.98
C THR A 32 -3.96 19.04 -13.38
N ASN A 33 -3.46 18.45 -14.46
CA ASN A 33 -3.83 17.10 -14.84
C ASN A 33 -3.30 16.12 -13.79
N VAL A 34 -4.21 15.41 -13.14
CA VAL A 34 -3.93 14.41 -12.13
C VAL A 34 -4.32 13.04 -12.68
N GLU A 35 -3.40 12.09 -12.55
CA GLU A 35 -3.66 10.68 -12.81
C GLU A 35 -3.68 9.94 -11.47
N MET A 36 -4.81 9.34 -11.16
CA MET A 36 -4.97 8.44 -10.03
C MET A 36 -4.90 7.00 -10.53
N ILE A 37 -3.97 6.22 -9.99
CA ILE A 37 -3.83 4.79 -10.26
C ILE A 37 -4.15 4.06 -8.96
N ILE A 38 -5.11 3.14 -9.03
CA ILE A 38 -5.49 2.26 -7.91
C ILE A 38 -5.09 0.84 -8.31
N VAL A 39 -4.26 0.19 -7.48
CA VAL A 39 -3.87 -1.20 -7.65
C VAL A 39 -4.31 -1.97 -6.42
N VAL A 40 -5.10 -3.02 -6.62
CA VAL A 40 -5.52 -3.94 -5.57
C VAL A 40 -4.84 -5.29 -5.82
N VAL A 41 -4.04 -5.73 -4.86
CA VAL A 41 -3.38 -7.03 -4.87
C VAL A 41 -4.02 -7.90 -3.79
N LYS A 42 -4.57 -9.04 -4.21
CA LYS A 42 -5.06 -10.08 -3.29
C LYS A 42 -4.07 -11.23 -3.28
N PHE A 43 -3.78 -11.72 -2.09
CA PHE A 43 -2.91 -12.85 -1.84
C PHE A 43 -3.74 -14.05 -1.42
N SER A 44 -3.26 -15.26 -1.72
CA SER A 44 -4.00 -16.49 -1.42
C SER A 44 -4.04 -16.83 0.08
N SER A 45 -3.34 -16.08 0.92
CA SER A 45 -3.27 -16.25 2.37
C SER A 45 -2.99 -14.92 3.06
N ASN A 46 -3.27 -14.85 4.37
CA ASN A 46 -2.93 -13.68 5.17
C ASN A 46 -1.41 -13.47 5.19
N ILE A 47 -1.01 -12.22 5.04
CA ILE A 47 0.39 -11.82 4.91
C ILE A 47 0.88 -11.19 6.20
N SER A 48 2.10 -11.56 6.62
CA SER A 48 2.81 -10.88 7.71
C SER A 48 3.36 -9.54 7.20
N TRP A 49 2.52 -8.53 7.15
CA TRP A 49 2.88 -7.20 6.61
C TRP A 49 4.04 -6.54 7.35
N ASN A 50 4.27 -6.90 8.61
CA ASN A 50 5.42 -6.43 9.39
C ASN A 50 6.76 -6.89 8.80
N GLU A 51 6.79 -8.05 8.14
CA GLU A 51 7.98 -8.57 7.45
C GLU A 51 8.24 -7.85 6.12
N ILE A 52 7.20 -7.27 5.51
CA ILE A 52 7.27 -6.58 4.21
C ILE A 52 7.58 -5.09 4.37
N PHE A 53 6.87 -4.41 5.28
CA PHE A 53 6.97 -2.97 5.48
C PHE A 53 7.87 -2.58 6.67
N THR A 54 8.62 -3.54 7.20
CA THR A 54 9.70 -3.37 8.18
C THR A 54 9.34 -2.42 9.32
N ASN A 55 8.23 -2.64 10.04
CA ASN A 55 7.79 -1.85 11.22
C ASN A 55 8.24 -0.37 11.21
N ASN A 56 8.03 0.34 10.11
CA ASN A 56 8.19 1.78 10.14
C ASN A 56 6.98 2.28 10.92
N SER A 57 7.21 2.82 12.13
CA SER A 57 6.19 3.25 13.10
C SER A 57 5.20 4.30 12.58
N ASN A 58 5.34 4.73 11.33
CA ASN A 58 4.63 5.83 10.68
C ASN A 58 3.44 5.33 9.83
N TYR A 59 2.73 4.31 10.28
CA TYR A 59 1.43 3.95 9.72
C TYR A 59 0.30 4.52 10.59
N TYR A 60 -0.86 4.77 10.00
CA TYR A 60 -2.09 5.02 10.76
C TYR A 60 -3.12 3.94 10.48
N LYS A 61 -3.98 3.64 11.46
CA LYS A 61 -5.03 2.63 11.32
C LYS A 61 -6.36 3.29 10.96
N TYR A 62 -7.07 2.73 9.99
CA TYR A 62 -8.42 3.14 9.62
C TYR A 62 -9.22 1.94 9.11
N ASP A 63 -10.42 1.71 9.64
CA ASP A 63 -11.31 0.60 9.27
C ASP A 63 -10.63 -0.79 9.16
N GLY A 64 -9.75 -1.08 10.12
CA GLY A 64 -8.97 -2.33 10.16
C GLY A 64 -7.79 -2.40 9.19
N TYR A 65 -7.61 -1.42 8.30
CA TYR A 65 -6.43 -1.28 7.45
C TYR A 65 -5.30 -0.54 8.17
N TYR A 66 -4.08 -0.96 7.87
CA TYR A 66 -2.86 -0.22 8.17
C TYR A 66 -2.51 0.59 6.94
N ILE A 67 -2.28 1.89 7.11
CA ILE A 67 -2.10 2.81 6.00
C ILE A 67 -0.76 3.53 6.13
N ILE A 68 0.04 3.41 5.09
CA ILE A 68 1.29 4.13 4.88
C ILE A 68 1.00 5.24 3.87
N TYR A 69 1.49 6.45 4.17
CA TYR A 69 1.34 7.63 3.33
C TYR A 69 2.72 8.18 3.00
N SER A 70 2.93 8.53 1.74
CA SER A 70 4.11 9.22 1.26
C SER A 70 3.72 10.29 0.26
N GLU A 71 4.40 11.43 0.31
CA GLU A 71 4.20 12.52 -0.64
C GLU A 71 5.54 13.11 -1.06
N THR A 72 5.61 13.60 -2.28
CA THR A 72 6.73 14.40 -2.77
C THR A 72 6.21 15.53 -3.65
N SER A 73 6.92 16.65 -3.62
CA SER A 73 6.72 17.80 -4.53
C SER A 73 7.94 18.09 -5.38
N PHE A 74 9.03 17.31 -5.26
CA PHE A 74 10.26 17.61 -5.98
C PHE A 74 10.23 17.02 -7.39
N THR A 75 10.40 17.89 -8.39
CA THR A 75 10.35 17.63 -9.84
C THR A 75 8.97 17.19 -10.37
N TYR A 76 8.28 16.28 -9.68
CA TYR A 76 6.94 15.81 -10.03
C TYR A 76 6.13 15.58 -8.75
N SER A 77 5.05 16.34 -8.57
CA SER A 77 4.13 16.13 -7.44
C SER A 77 3.57 14.72 -7.49
N LYS A 78 3.67 14.02 -6.36
CA LYS A 78 3.16 12.66 -6.23
C LYS A 78 2.69 12.40 -4.80
N THR A 79 1.56 11.72 -4.67
CA THR A 79 1.11 11.11 -3.40
C THR A 79 0.96 9.61 -3.61
N ILE A 80 1.44 8.81 -2.65
CA ILE A 80 1.29 7.36 -2.63
C ILE A 80 0.66 6.97 -1.30
N ILE A 81 -0.36 6.12 -1.38
CA ILE A 81 -0.94 5.45 -0.23
C ILE A 81 -0.83 3.96 -0.43
N VAL A 82 -0.39 3.27 0.62
CA VAL A 82 -0.47 1.82 0.69
C VAL A 82 -1.32 1.47 1.88
N ALA A 83 -2.48 0.85 1.64
CA ALA A 83 -3.36 0.31 2.66
C ALA A 83 -3.29 -1.22 2.61
N TYR A 84 -3.11 -1.86 3.75
CA TYR A 84 -3.05 -3.32 3.81
C TYR A 84 -3.80 -3.88 5.02
N ARG A 85 -4.43 -5.04 4.80
CA ARG A 85 -5.17 -5.80 5.81
C ARG A 85 -5.22 -7.26 5.38
N ASP A 86 -4.90 -8.17 6.30
CA ASP A 86 -4.96 -9.62 6.07
C ASP A 86 -4.23 -10.05 4.79
N SER A 87 -4.96 -10.47 3.77
CA SER A 87 -4.45 -10.91 2.47
C SER A 87 -4.62 -9.88 1.35
N THR A 88 -4.94 -8.63 1.67
CA THR A 88 -5.22 -7.57 0.69
C THR A 88 -4.27 -6.39 0.87
N LEU A 89 -3.72 -5.93 -0.24
CA LEU A 89 -2.98 -4.66 -0.37
C LEU A 89 -3.66 -3.79 -1.41
N ILE A 90 -3.76 -2.51 -1.11
CA ILE A 90 -4.30 -1.47 -1.98
C ILE A 90 -3.23 -0.40 -2.06
N GLU A 91 -2.76 -0.12 -3.27
CA GLU A 91 -1.90 1.04 -3.56
C GLU A 91 -2.71 2.07 -4.34
N ILE A 92 -2.70 3.32 -3.86
CA ILE A 92 -3.27 4.46 -4.57
C ILE A 92 -2.13 5.43 -4.85
N THR A 93 -1.88 5.71 -6.13
CA THR A 93 -0.90 6.68 -6.59
C THR A 93 -1.61 7.86 -7.24
N LEU A 94 -1.30 9.08 -6.81
CA LEU A 94 -1.69 10.33 -7.47
C LEU A 94 -0.46 10.93 -8.14
N ASN A 95 -0.39 10.90 -9.47
CA ASN A 95 0.64 11.57 -10.25
C ASN A 95 0.18 12.99 -10.60
N GLY A 96 1.08 13.96 -10.47
CA GLY A 96 0.79 15.38 -10.71
C GLY A 96 0.15 16.10 -9.53
N TYR A 97 -0.16 15.40 -8.43
CA TYR A 97 -0.82 16.00 -7.27
C TYR A 97 -0.18 15.59 -5.95
N LYS A 98 -0.05 16.58 -5.06
CA LYS A 98 0.37 16.41 -3.68
C LYS A 98 -0.85 16.59 -2.78
N ALA A 99 -1.55 15.51 -2.51
CA ALA A 99 -2.65 15.50 -1.56
C ALA A 99 -2.12 15.46 -0.13
N SER A 100 -2.66 16.29 0.75
CA SER A 100 -2.34 16.25 2.18
C SER A 100 -2.90 15.00 2.86
N LEU A 101 -2.29 14.60 3.97
CA LEU A 101 -2.78 13.48 4.79
C LEU A 101 -4.27 13.63 5.18
N SER A 102 -4.75 14.86 5.40
CA SER A 102 -6.16 15.11 5.73
C SER A 102 -7.10 14.79 4.56
N GLN A 103 -6.76 15.25 3.36
CA GLN A 103 -7.54 14.96 2.14
C GLN A 103 -7.57 13.45 1.87
N MET A 104 -6.46 12.77 2.14
CA MET A 104 -6.38 11.33 1.98
C MET A 104 -7.21 10.55 3.01
N ARG A 105 -7.25 11.00 4.27
CA ARG A 105 -8.15 10.40 5.27
C ARG A 105 -9.61 10.53 4.87
N GLU A 106 -9.99 11.67 4.29
CA GLU A 106 -11.35 11.87 3.77
C GLU A 106 -11.65 10.91 2.60
N LEU A 107 -10.71 10.76 1.65
CA LEU A 107 -10.86 9.83 0.53
C LEU A 107 -11.10 8.40 1.03
N ILE A 108 -10.26 7.93 1.96
CA ILE A 108 -10.36 6.56 2.49
C ILE A 108 -11.66 6.38 3.27
N SER A 109 -12.14 7.40 3.99
CA SER A 109 -13.42 7.33 4.69
C SER A 109 -14.62 7.14 3.77
N LYS A 110 -14.54 7.63 2.53
CA LYS A 110 -15.61 7.46 1.53
C LYS A 110 -15.57 6.10 0.84
N LEU A 111 -14.41 5.43 0.83
CA LEU A 111 -14.25 4.09 0.24
C LEU A 111 -14.74 2.97 1.18
N ALA A 112 -14.90 3.25 2.47
CA ALA A 112 -15.32 2.28 3.49
C ALA A 112 -16.84 2.27 3.77
N THR A 113 -17.61 3.15 3.10
CA THR A 113 -19.08 3.25 3.16
C THR A 113 -19.72 2.89 1.84
#